data_AF-A0A1B7VC52-F1
#
_entry.id   AF-A0A1B7VC52-F1
#
_cell.length_a   1.000
_cell.length_b   1.000
_cell.length_c   1.000
_cell.angle_alpha   90.00
_cell.angle_beta   90.00
_cell.angle_gamma   90.00
#
_symmetry.space_group_name_H-M   'P 1'
#
loop_
_entity.id
_entity.type
_entity.pdbx_description
1 polymer ?
#
loop_
_entity_poly.entity_id
_entity_poly.type
_entity_poly.pdbx_seq_one_letter_code
_entity_poly.pdbx_strand_id
1 'polypeptide(L)' 'MDYNDLDSEEQEIIKRLRELSQAEKKAVTASQESFINWIKTSVSWVWNKIQGYANDLWSWIKGLF' A
#
# COMPACT_ATOMS: atom_id res chain seq x y z
N MET A 1 -8.60 11.62 -1.93
CA MET A 1 -8.16 11.05 -3.23
C MET A 1 -9.21 10.05 -3.63
N ASP A 2 -9.90 10.28 -4.75
CA ASP A 2 -10.77 9.25 -5.33
C ASP A 2 -9.88 8.14 -5.92
N TYR A 3 -10.34 6.89 -5.93
CA TYR A 3 -9.61 5.76 -6.50
C TYR A 3 -9.26 5.99 -7.98
N ASN A 4 -10.11 6.72 -8.70
CA ASN A 4 -9.91 7.05 -10.12
C ASN A 4 -8.87 8.17 -10.35
N ASP A 5 -8.51 8.92 -9.31
CA ASP A 5 -7.47 9.97 -9.37
C ASP A 5 -6.08 9.44 -8.98
N LEU A 6 -5.99 8.16 -8.64
CA LEU A 6 -4.75 7.50 -8.26
C LEU A 6 -3.94 7.09 -9.48
N ASP A 7 -2.62 7.19 -9.34
CA ASP A 7 -1.70 6.65 -10.34
C ASP A 7 -1.80 5.12 -10.40
N SER A 8 -1.35 4.53 -11.50
CA SER A 8 -1.47 3.08 -11.76
C SER A 8 -0.81 2.24 -10.65
N GLU A 9 0.26 2.75 -10.06
CA GLU A 9 0.99 2.18 -8.93
C GLU A 9 0.14 2.13 -7.64
N GLU A 10 -0.53 3.24 -7.32
CA GLU A 10 -1.36 3.37 -6.12
C GLU A 10 -2.62 2.52 -6.23
N GLN A 11 -3.22 2.47 -7.42
CA GLN A 11 -4.34 1.58 -7.73
C GLN A 11 -3.96 0.10 -7.54
N GLU A 12 -2.80 -0.33 -8.04
CA GLU A 12 -2.33 -1.70 -7.86
C GLU A 12 -2.11 -2.02 -6.37
N ILE A 13 -1.53 -1.10 -5.60
CA ILE A 13 -1.37 -1.29 -4.14
C ILE A 13 -2.71 -1.48 -3.46
N ILE A 14 -3.70 -0.63 -3.74
CA ILE A 14 -5.04 -0.78 -3.17
C ILE A 14 -5.66 -2.10 -3.60
N LYS A 15 -5.56 -2.47 -4.88
CA LYS A 15 -6.11 -3.71 -5.39
C LYS A 15 -5.54 -4.91 -4.65
N ARG A 16 -4.21 -4.98 -4.52
CA ARG A 16 -3.52 -6.04 -3.79
C ARG A 16 -3.88 -6.06 -2.31
N LEU A 17 -3.97 -4.88 -1.68
CA LEU A 17 -4.45 -4.76 -0.30
C LEU A 17 -5.87 -5.31 -0.16
N ARG A 18 -6.78 -5.03 -1.10
CA ARG A 18 -8.18 -5.50 -1.05
C ARG A 18 -8.31 -7.01 -1.20
N GLU A 19 -7.42 -7.63 -1.96
CA GLU A 19 -7.35 -9.09 -2.15
C GLU A 19 -6.89 -9.85 -0.89
N LEU A 20 -6.20 -9.19 0.04
CA LEU A 20 -5.77 -9.79 1.30
C LEU A 20 -6.94 -10.17 2.20
N SER A 21 -6.76 -11.25 2.98
CA SER A 21 -7.65 -11.60 4.08
C SER A 21 -7.64 -10.52 5.17
N GLN A 22 -8.65 -10.51 6.05
CA GLN A 22 -8.72 -9.55 7.14
C GLN A 22 -7.51 -9.63 8.11
N ALA A 23 -6.99 -10.83 8.34
CA ALA A 23 -5.81 -11.02 9.20
C ALA A 23 -4.54 -10.46 8.54
N GLU A 24 -4.36 -10.69 7.24
CA GLU A 24 -3.24 -10.16 6.47
C GLU A 24 -3.31 -8.64 6.35
N LYS A 25 -4.50 -8.08 6.08
CA LYS A 25 -4.71 -6.61 6.09
C LYS A 25 -4.26 -6.01 7.40
N LYS A 26 -4.70 -6.56 8.53
CA LYS A 26 -4.28 -6.11 9.87
C LYS A 26 -2.77 -6.19 10.07
N ALA A 27 -2.12 -7.25 9.58
CA ALA A 27 -0.67 -7.38 9.68
C ALA A 27 0.06 -6.33 8.82
N VAL A 28 -0.40 -6.09 7.60
CA VAL A 28 0.17 -5.11 6.68
C VAL A 28 -0.04 -3.69 7.19
N THR A 29 -1.22 -3.38 7.73
CA THR A 29 -1.56 -2.06 8.28
C THR A 29 -1.20 -1.90 9.76
N ALA A 30 -0.50 -2.86 10.38
CA ALA A 30 -0.09 -2.77 11.78
C ALA A 30 0.96 -1.68 12.01
N SER A 31 1.85 -1.50 11.04
CA SER A 31 2.93 -0.52 11.11
C SER A 31 3.40 -0.14 9.71
N GLN A 32 4.05 1.01 9.62
CA GLN A 32 4.66 1.47 8.38
C GLN A 32 5.70 0.47 7.85
N GLU A 33 6.49 -0.12 8.75
CA GLU A 33 7.51 -1.10 8.38
C GLU A 33 6.88 -2.36 7.79
N SER A 34 5.79 -2.86 8.40
CA SER A 34 5.02 -3.99 7.89
C SER A 34 4.48 -3.71 6.48
N PHE A 35 3.96 -2.50 6.27
CA PHE A 35 3.48 -2.06 4.96
C PHE A 35 4.59 -2.00 3.91
N ILE A 36 5.73 -1.38 4.25
CA ILE A 36 6.88 -1.28 3.34
C ILE A 36 7.42 -2.68 3.00
N ASN A 37 7.56 -3.57 3.98
CA ASN A 37 8.02 -4.94 3.76
C ASN A 37 7.05 -5.72 2.86
N TRP A 38 5.74 -5.52 3.07
CA TRP A 38 4.72 -6.12 2.23
C TRP A 38 4.76 -5.60 0.77
N ILE A 39 4.89 -4.29 0.53
CA ILE A 39 5.02 -3.75 -0.84
C ILE A 39 6.30 -4.28 -1.49
N LYS A 40 7.44 -4.25 -0.78
CA LYS A 40 8.72 -4.75 -1.31
C LYS A 40 8.63 -6.21 -1.77
N THR A 41 7.82 -7.02 -1.09
CA THR A 41 7.67 -8.45 -1.39
C THR A 41 6.58 -8.71 -2.44
N SER A 42 5.41 -8.13 -2.25
CA SER A 42 4.19 -8.45 -3.02
C SER A 42 4.03 -7.58 -4.27
N VAL A 43 4.64 -6.40 -4.27
CA VAL A 43 4.51 -5.38 -5.31
C VAL A 43 5.87 -4.70 -5.58
N SER A 44 6.93 -5.51 -5.66
CA SER A 44 8.33 -5.05 -5.75
C SER A 44 8.59 -4.05 -6.89
N TRP A 45 7.91 -4.23 -8.02
CA TRP A 45 7.99 -3.32 -9.17
C TRP A 45 7.40 -1.95 -8.88
N VAL A 46 6.35 -1.87 -8.04
CA VAL A 46 5.76 -0.61 -7.58
C VAL A 46 6.68 0.05 -6.56
N TRP A 47 7.25 -0.72 -5.62
CA TRP A 47 8.17 -0.18 -4.60
C TRP A 47 9.26 0.71 -5.20
N ASN A 48 9.90 0.27 -6.29
CA ASN A 48 10.98 1.04 -6.93
C ASN A 48 10.52 2.41 -7.44
N LYS A 49 9.23 2.55 -7.79
CA LYS A 49 8.64 3.81 -8.26
C LYS A 49 8.15 4.69 -7.10
N ILE A 50 7.68 4.08 -6.02
CA ILE A 50 7.00 4.81 -4.93
C ILE A 50 7.86 5.05 -3.69
N GLN A 51 9.05 4.46 -3.62
CA GLN A 51 9.92 4.55 -2.44
C GLN A 51 10.20 5.99 -1.99
N GLY A 52 10.18 6.96 -2.91
CA GLY A 52 10.37 8.38 -2.62
C GLY A 52 9.21 9.04 -1.88
N TYR A 53 8.01 8.47 -1.94
CA TYR A 53 6.78 9.00 -1.31
C TYR A 53 6.06 7.96 -0.44
N ALA A 54 6.75 6.89 -0.05
CA ALA A 54 6.17 5.79 0.74
C ALA A 54 5.59 6.23 2.10
N ASN A 55 6.15 7.29 2.71
CA ASN A 55 5.65 7.88 3.95
C ASN A 55 4.26 8.52 3.77
N ASP A 56 4.09 9.25 2.67
CA ASP A 56 2.83 9.92 2.34
C ASP A 56 1.77 8.90 1.98
N LEU A 57 2.15 7.89 1.18
CA LEU A 57 1.27 6.78 0.82
C LEU A 57 0.79 6.00 2.06
N TRP A 58 1.69 5.71 3.00
CA TRP A 58 1.34 5.07 4.26
C TRP A 58 0.33 5.90 5.06
N SER A 59 0.57 7.20 5.18
CA SER A 59 -0.33 8.12 5.90
C SER A 59 -1.71 8.15 5.28
N TRP A 60 -1.79 8.14 3.95
CA TRP A 60 -3.05 8.06 3.22
C TRP A 60 -3.76 6.71 3.40
N ILE A 61 -3.05 5.58 3.28
CA ILE A 61 -3.64 4.24 3.49
C ILE A 61 -4.19 4.09 4.91
N LYS A 62 -3.49 4.62 5.92
CA LYS A 62 -3.99 4.63 7.30
C LYS A 62 -5.24 5.51 7.47
N GLY A 63 -5.47 6.48 6.59
CA GLY A 63 -6.71 7.28 6.59
C GLY A 63 -7.89 6.56 5.94
N LEU A 64 -7.65 5.50 5.17
CA LEU A 64 -8.70 4.72 4.48
C LEU A 64 -9.26 3.57 5.34
N PHE A 65 -8.55 3.16 6.39
CA PHE A 65 -8.88 2.02 7.26
C PHE A 65 -8.91 2.45 8.73
#